data_AF-A0A2D4L6K0-F1
#
_entry.id   AF-A0A2D4L6K0-F1
#
_cell.length_a   1.000
_cell.length_b   1.000
_cell.length_c   1.000
_cell.angle_alpha   90.00
_cell.angle_beta   90.00
_cell.angle_gamma   90.00
#
_symmetry.space_group_name_H-M   'P 1'
#
loop_
_entity.id
_entity.type
_entity.pdbx_description
1 polymer ?
#
loop_
_entity_poly.entity_id
_entity_poly.type
_entity_poly.pdbx_seq_one_letter_code
_entity_poly.pdbx_strand_id
1 'polypeptide(L)'
;ALRQTWHTTCFVCAACRKPFGNSLFHMEDGEPYCEKDYVALFSTKCHGCDFPVEAGDKFIEALGHTWHDTCFICAVCHVNLEGQPFYSKKDKPLCKKHAHAINV
;
A
#
# COMPACT_ATOMS: atom_id res chain seq x y z
N ALA A 1 27.90 -15.09 0.61
CA ALA A 1 28.04 -13.70 0.11
C ALA A 1 27.72 -13.69 -1.38
N LEU A 2 26.54 -13.21 -1.79
CA LEU A 2 26.18 -13.14 -3.21
C LEU A 2 26.67 -11.81 -3.79
N ARG A 3 27.92 -11.83 -4.27
CA ARG A 3 28.52 -10.70 -4.99
C ARG A 3 28.12 -10.82 -6.45
N GLN A 4 26.94 -10.31 -6.82
CA GLN A 4 26.55 -10.21 -8.22
C GLN A 4 27.16 -8.93 -8.82
N THR A 5 27.86 -9.08 -9.94
CA THR A 5 28.46 -7.97 -10.71
C THR A 5 27.71 -7.85 -12.02
N TRP A 6 27.14 -6.67 -12.28
CA TRP A 6 26.37 -6.39 -13.50
C TRP A 6 27.22 -5.56 -14.46
N HIS A 7 27.08 -5.80 -15.77
CA HIS A 7 27.55 -4.82 -16.75
C HIS A 7 26.79 -3.51 -16.55
N THR A 8 27.46 -2.37 -16.66
CA THR A 8 26.86 -1.03 -16.49
C THR A 8 25.67 -0.78 -17.41
N THR A 9 25.63 -1.42 -18.58
CA THR A 9 24.51 -1.36 -19.53
C THR A 9 23.39 -2.35 -19.23
N CYS A 10 23.64 -3.40 -18.45
CA CYS A 10 22.67 -4.41 -18.07
C CYS A 10 22.02 -4.14 -16.70
N PHE A 11 22.60 -3.22 -15.91
CA PHE A 11 22.04 -2.78 -14.64
C PHE A 11 20.95 -1.72 -14.84
N VAL A 12 19.77 -2.20 -15.20
CA VAL A 12 18.57 -1.42 -15.49
C VAL A 12 17.39 -1.98 -14.70
N CYS A 13 16.35 -1.17 -14.49
CA CYS A 13 15.14 -1.63 -13.82
C CYS A 13 14.49 -2.80 -14.58
N ALA A 14 14.12 -3.86 -13.87
CA ALA A 14 13.46 -5.03 -14.45
C ALA A 14 12.08 -4.68 -15.04
N ALA A 15 11.35 -3.72 -14.44
CA ALA A 15 10.05 -3.27 -14.92
C ALA A 15 10.14 -2.28 -16.10
N CYS A 16 10.73 -1.09 -15.91
CA CYS A 16 10.74 -0.06 -16.96
C CYS A 16 11.97 -0.06 -17.87
N ARG A 17 12.96 -0.93 -17.62
CA ARG A 17 14.22 -1.07 -18.40
C ARG A 17 15.09 0.19 -18.46
N LYS A 18 14.84 1.18 -17.61
CA LYS A 18 15.66 2.39 -17.51
C LYS A 18 16.91 2.15 -16.67
N PRO A 19 18.07 2.71 -17.04
CA PRO A 19 19.26 2.68 -16.20
C PRO A 19 19.05 3.51 -14.94
N PHE A 20 19.65 3.07 -13.83
CA PHE A 20 19.53 3.75 -12.53
C PHE A 20 20.36 5.03 -12.44
N GLY A 21 21.48 5.12 -13.17
CA GLY A 21 22.39 6.26 -13.07
C GLY A 21 22.93 6.43 -11.64
N ASN A 22 22.64 7.56 -11.02
CA ASN A 22 22.97 7.88 -9.62
C ASN A 22 21.80 7.68 -8.64
N SER A 23 20.66 7.18 -9.12
CA SER A 23 19.49 6.93 -8.27
C SER A 23 19.63 5.62 -7.49
N LEU A 24 18.91 5.55 -6.37
CA LEU A 24 18.78 4.32 -5.59
C LEU A 24 18.03 3.24 -6.39
N PHE A 25 18.30 1.99 -6.04
CA PHE A 25 17.60 0.82 -6.58
C PHE A 25 17.21 -0.11 -5.43
N HIS A 26 16.17 -0.90 -5.65
CA HIS A 26 15.68 -1.91 -4.72
C HIS A 26 15.81 -3.29 -5.37
N MET A 27 16.15 -4.31 -4.60
CA MET A 27 16.23 -5.69 -5.09
C MET A 27 15.02 -6.46 -4.58
N GLU A 28 14.26 -7.06 -5.49
CA GLU A 28 13.12 -7.93 -5.17
C GLU A 28 13.25 -9.23 -5.98
N ASP A 29 13.16 -10.39 -5.32
CA ASP A 29 13.41 -11.72 -5.92
C ASP A 29 14.72 -11.85 -6.73
N GLY A 30 15.72 -11.02 -6.42
CA GLY A 30 17.00 -10.99 -7.14
C GLY A 30 17.02 -10.11 -8.39
N GLU A 31 15.93 -9.41 -8.70
CA GLU A 31 15.83 -8.44 -9.79
C GLU A 31 15.91 -6.99 -9.28
N PRO A 32 16.64 -6.09 -9.96
CA PRO A 32 16.73 -4.69 -9.56
C PRO A 32 15.56 -3.85 -10.10
N TYR A 33 14.90 -3.08 -9.23
CA TYR A 33 13.80 -2.17 -9.56
C TYR A 33 14.13 -0.73 -9.18
N CYS A 34 13.64 0.23 -9.98
CA CYS A 34 13.76 1.64 -9.61
C CYS A 34 12.77 1.94 -8.49
N GLU A 35 13.04 2.96 -7.67
CA GLU A 35 12.16 3.34 -6.55
C GLU A 35 10.69 3.44 -6.97
N LYS A 36 10.40 4.08 -8.11
CA LYS A 36 9.04 4.24 -8.63
C LYS A 36 8.35 2.90 -8.92
N ASP A 37 9.01 2.02 -9.64
CA ASP A 37 8.43 0.73 -10.02
C ASP A 37 8.38 -0.21 -8.81
N TYR A 38 9.38 -0.15 -7.93
CA TYR A 38 9.39 -0.93 -6.69
C TYR A 38 8.19 -0.57 -5.81
N VAL A 39 7.96 0.73 -5.58
CA VAL A 39 6.79 1.18 -4.82
C VAL A 39 5.49 0.81 -5.53
N ALA A 40 5.42 0.96 -6.85
CA ALA A 40 4.19 0.66 -7.60
C ALA A 40 3.82 -0.84 -7.56
N LEU A 41 4.82 -1.74 -7.58
CA LEU A 41 4.65 -3.18 -7.69
C LEU A 41 4.59 -3.89 -6.34
N PHE A 42 5.38 -3.44 -5.37
CA PHE A 42 5.62 -4.19 -4.13
C PHE A 42 5.22 -3.45 -2.86
N SER A 43 4.86 -2.17 -2.94
CA SER A 43 4.39 -1.46 -1.75
C SER A 43 2.99 -1.92 -1.34
N THR A 44 2.80 -2.07 -0.04
CA THR A 44 1.49 -2.24 0.57
C THR A 44 0.67 -0.97 0.36
N LYS A 45 -0.46 -1.09 -0.33
CA LYS A 45 -1.34 0.05 -0.62
C LYS A 45 -2.47 0.15 0.38
N CYS A 46 -2.80 1.38 0.75
CA CYS A 46 -3.98 1.69 1.52
C CYS A 46 -5.23 1.38 0.68
N HIS A 47 -6.10 0.50 1.14
CA HIS A 47 -7.33 0.15 0.43
C HIS A 47 -8.30 1.35 0.32
N GLY A 48 -8.22 2.32 1.22
CA GLY A 48 -9.10 3.49 1.21
C GLY A 48 -8.75 4.54 0.15
N CYS A 49 -7.47 4.71 -0.17
CA CYS A 49 -7.01 5.76 -1.08
C CYS A 49 -6.14 5.26 -2.25
N ASP A 50 -5.80 3.97 -2.31
CA ASP A 50 -4.93 3.32 -3.29
C ASP A 50 -3.46 3.80 -3.29
N PHE A 51 -3.10 4.72 -2.40
CA PHE A 51 -1.72 5.16 -2.23
C PHE A 51 -0.90 4.19 -1.37
N PRO A 52 0.41 4.05 -1.64
CA PRO A 52 1.32 3.25 -0.83
C PRO A 52 1.34 3.75 0.62
N VAL A 53 1.47 2.81 1.56
CA VAL A 53 1.69 3.09 2.99
C VAL A 53 3.21 3.07 3.19
N GLU A 54 3.80 4.23 3.45
CA GLU A 54 5.24 4.43 3.51
C GLU A 54 5.81 4.14 4.91
N ALA A 55 7.14 3.97 4.98
CA ALA A 55 7.82 3.76 6.25
C ALA A 55 7.70 5.02 7.13
N GLY A 56 6.96 4.91 8.23
CA GLY A 56 6.68 6.02 9.15
C GLY A 56 5.22 6.44 9.18
N ASP A 57 4.41 5.99 8.22
CA ASP A 57 2.97 6.24 8.23
C ASP A 57 2.28 5.46 9.35
N LYS A 58 1.24 6.08 9.91
CA LYS A 58 0.30 5.38 10.78
C LYS A 58 -0.68 4.61 9.91
N PHE A 59 -0.74 3.30 10.13
CA PHE A 59 -1.65 2.43 9.42
C PHE A 59 -2.33 1.46 10.37
N ILE A 60 -3.43 0.88 9.89
CA ILE A 60 -4.14 -0.20 10.55
C ILE A 60 -4.41 -1.33 9.56
N GLU A 61 -4.58 -2.53 10.09
CA GLU A 61 -5.03 -3.69 9.33
C GLU A 61 -6.47 -4.01 9.69
N ALA A 62 -7.36 -3.92 8.71
CA ALA A 62 -8.78 -4.15 8.88
C ALA A 62 -9.39 -4.71 7.60
N LEU A 63 -10.37 -5.60 7.74
CA LEU A 63 -11.05 -6.24 6.59
C LEU A 63 -10.08 -7.02 5.68
N GLY A 64 -8.96 -7.52 6.21
CA GLY A 64 -7.94 -8.21 5.41
C GLY A 64 -7.09 -7.29 4.54
N HIS A 65 -7.19 -5.97 4.74
CA HIS A 65 -6.47 -4.95 3.99
C HIS A 65 -5.75 -3.98 4.92
N THR A 66 -4.75 -3.29 4.37
CA THR A 66 -4.04 -2.20 5.05
C THR A 66 -4.70 -0.88 4.71
N TRP A 67 -4.78 0.00 5.70
CA TRP A 67 -5.37 1.34 5.57
C TRP A 67 -4.49 2.34 6.29
N HIS A 68 -4.32 3.54 5.75
CA HIS A 68 -3.89 4.67 6.58
C HIS A 68 -4.91 4.85 7.72
N ASP A 69 -4.45 5.22 8.91
CA ASP A 69 -5.33 5.44 10.07
C ASP A 69 -6.45 6.43 9.73
N THR A 70 -6.12 7.49 9.00
CA THR A 70 -7.05 8.53 8.53
C THR A 70 -7.97 8.09 7.39
N CYS A 71 -7.63 7.01 6.68
CA CYS A 71 -8.41 6.50 5.55
C CYS A 71 -9.42 5.41 5.97
N PHE A 72 -9.33 4.89 7.20
CA PHE A 72 -10.29 3.94 7.72
C PHE A 72 -11.55 4.65 8.23
N ILE A 73 -12.36 5.12 7.28
CA ILE A 73 -13.54 5.95 7.52
C ILE A 73 -14.84 5.24 7.15
N CYS A 74 -15.94 5.60 7.79
CA CYS A 74 -17.26 5.06 7.43
C CYS A 74 -17.61 5.42 5.97
N ALA A 75 -17.93 4.42 5.16
CA ALA A 75 -18.26 4.60 3.74
C ALA A 75 -19.53 5.43 3.45
N VAL A 76 -20.25 5.88 4.48
CA VAL A 76 -21.48 6.70 4.35
C VAL A 76 -21.27 8.12 4.87
N CYS A 77 -20.70 8.28 6.07
CA CYS A 77 -20.54 9.60 6.69
C CYS A 77 -19.09 10.03 6.91
N HIS A 78 -18.14 9.21 6.50
CA HIS A 78 -16.71 9.51 6.47
C HIS A 78 -16.09 9.82 7.85
N VAL A 79 -16.75 9.38 8.93
CA VAL A 79 -16.18 9.46 10.28
C VAL A 79 -15.03 8.46 10.41
N ASN A 80 -13.95 8.87 11.07
CA ASN A 80 -12.83 7.99 11.37
C ASN A 80 -13.28 6.83 12.28
N LEU A 81 -12.84 5.62 11.95
CA LEU A 81 -13.19 4.39 12.65
C LEU A 81 -12.00 3.75 13.37
N GLU A 82 -10.80 4.35 13.27
CA GLU A 82 -9.64 3.92 14.04
C GLU A 82 -9.96 3.96 15.55
N GLY A 83 -9.66 2.85 16.24
CA GLY A 83 -9.96 2.67 17.66
C GLY A 83 -11.46 2.58 18.03
N GLN A 84 -12.38 2.61 17.07
CA GLN A 84 -13.83 2.58 17.32
C GLN A 84 -14.46 1.26 16.87
N PRO A 85 -15.59 0.83 17.47
CA PRO A 85 -16.34 -0.30 16.96
C PRO A 85 -16.89 0.02 15.56
N PHE A 86 -16.56 -0.84 14.61
CA PHE A 86 -17.00 -0.75 13.22
C PHE A 86 -17.69 -2.03 12.78
N TYR A 87 -18.37 -1.95 11.64
CA TYR A 87 -19.02 -3.07 10.98
C TYR A 87 -18.59 -3.09 9.51
N SER A 88 -18.64 -4.25 8.88
CA SER A 88 -18.32 -4.40 7.47
C SER A 88 -19.55 -4.79 6.66
N LYS A 89 -19.71 -4.18 5.48
CA LYS A 89 -20.67 -4.66 4.47
C LYS A 89 -20.04 -4.54 3.08
N LYS A 90 -19.99 -5.66 2.35
CA LYS A 90 -19.34 -5.73 1.01
C LYS A 90 -17.94 -5.11 1.03
N ASP A 91 -17.13 -5.49 2.01
CA ASP A 91 -15.77 -4.98 2.20
C ASP A 91 -15.66 -3.48 2.54
N LYS A 92 -16.78 -2.79 2.80
CA LYS A 92 -16.77 -1.38 3.18
C LYS A 92 -16.93 -1.20 4.69
N PRO A 93 -16.07 -0.41 5.35
CA PRO A 93 -16.19 -0.12 6.77
C PRO A 93 -17.35 0.86 7.05
N LEU A 94 -18.12 0.58 8.10
CA LEU A 94 -19.30 1.34 8.51
C LEU A 94 -19.25 1.65 10.01
N CYS A 95 -19.66 2.86 10.37
CA CYS A 95 -19.88 3.21 11.78
C CYS A 95 -21.14 2.51 12.31
N LYS A 96 -21.25 2.39 13.64
CA LYS A 96 -22.42 1.80 14.30
C LYS A 96 -23.76 2.34 13.80
N LYS A 97 -23.88 3.65 13.54
CA LYS A 97 -25.13 4.25 13.07
C LYS A 97 -25.54 3.75 11.68
N HIS A 98 -24.59 3.68 10.74
CA HIS A 98 -24.87 3.26 9.36
C HIS A 98 -24.88 1.75 9.17
N ALA A 99 -24.29 0.98 10.07
CA ALA A 99 -24.39 -0.48 10.04
C ALA A 99 -25.84 -0.96 10.25
N HIS A 100 -26.57 -0.36 11.19
CA HIS A 100 -27.95 -0.73 11.50
C HIS A 100 -28.95 -0.25 10.43
N ALA A 101 -28.68 0.88 9.79
CA ALA A 101 -29.53 1.43 8.72
C ALA A 101 -29.55 0.56 7.44
N ILE A 102 -28.61 -0.38 7.32
CA ILE A 102 -28.41 -1.18 6.12
C ILE A 102 -28.89 -2.66 6.33
N ASN A 103 -29.45 -2.95 7.50
CA ASN A 103 -30.11 -4.22 7.86
C ASN A 103 -31.65 -4.12 7.88
N VAL A 104 -32.23 -3.11 7.21
CA VAL A 104 -33.68 -2.99 6.95
C VAL A 104 -33.96 -3.06 5.45
#